data_AF-A0A8F7KRL5-F1
#
_entry.id   AF-A0A8F7KRL5-F1
#
_cell.length_a   1.000
_cell.length_b   1.000
_cell.length_c   1.000
_cell.angle_alpha   90.00
_cell.angle_beta   90.00
_cell.angle_gamma   90.00
#
_symmetry.space_group_name_H-M   'P 1'
#
loop_
_entity.id
_entity.type
_entity.pdbx_description
1 polymer ?
#
loop_
_entity_poly.entity_id
_entity_poly.type
_entity_poly.pdbx_seq_one_letter_code
_entity_poly.pdbx_strand_id
1 'polypeptide(L)'
;MLSYFKARPLIEAHNVAVFSSNYTLYASMSARFAAVVESLSSRVEQYSIDELFVDCRGMETAMNLEAFGHQLRREVQRHTTLTCGVGVSFTKTLAKLCNHAAKTWPATRGVVALTDERRLHKLMAILPAAEVWGVGRRISARLETMGIRTALDLMRADTRFIRSNFSVTLERTVRELRGEICFGLDENPATKQQIGGTAEFGKNRTLS
;
A
#
# COMPACT_ATOMS: atom_id res chain seq x y z
N MET A 1 -0.44 11.45 -16.12
CA MET A 1 0.36 11.02 -17.28
C MET A 1 0.85 12.28 -17.99
N LEU A 2 2.13 12.66 -17.84
CA LEU A 2 2.71 13.69 -18.69
C LEU A 2 2.79 13.10 -20.11
N SER A 3 2.20 13.78 -21.09
CA SER A 3 2.39 13.40 -22.49
C SER A 3 3.89 13.51 -22.84
N TYR A 4 4.42 12.55 -23.58
CA TYR A 4 5.80 12.56 -24.11
C TYR A 4 6.17 13.92 -24.72
N PHE A 5 5.21 14.54 -25.42
CA PHE A 5 5.37 15.87 -26.02
C PHE A 5 5.66 16.99 -25.01
N LYS A 6 5.12 16.90 -23.78
CA LYS A 6 5.36 17.87 -22.71
C LYS A 6 6.68 17.64 -21.97
N ALA A 7 7.23 16.42 -22.00
CA ALA A 7 8.48 16.05 -21.33
C ALA A 7 9.70 16.01 -22.27
N ARG A 8 9.49 16.16 -23.59
CA ARG A 8 10.54 16.10 -24.62
C ARG A 8 11.77 16.99 -24.34
N PRO A 9 11.63 18.28 -23.93
CA PRO A 9 12.79 19.13 -23.65
C PRO A 9 13.62 18.61 -22.47
N LEU A 10 12.97 18.01 -21.46
CA LEU A 10 13.60 17.43 -20.28
C LEU A 10 14.30 16.12 -20.58
N ILE A 11 13.70 15.29 -21.44
CA ILE A 11 14.23 14.00 -21.90
C ILE A 11 15.50 14.22 -22.73
N GLU A 12 15.46 15.15 -23.68
CA GLU A 12 16.60 15.49 -24.54
C GLU A 12 17.72 16.17 -23.73
N ALA A 13 17.39 17.03 -22.76
CA ALA A 13 18.39 17.72 -21.93
C ALA A 13 19.12 16.81 -20.93
N HIS A 14 18.48 15.72 -20.45
CA HIS A 14 19.06 14.82 -19.44
C HIS A 14 19.38 13.42 -19.98
N ASN A 15 19.37 13.25 -21.30
CA ASN A 15 19.65 11.99 -22.00
C ASN A 15 18.83 10.81 -21.42
N VAL A 16 17.56 11.06 -21.13
CA VAL A 16 16.68 10.06 -20.50
C VAL A 16 16.35 8.98 -21.53
N ALA A 17 16.74 7.74 -21.25
CA ALA A 17 16.41 6.61 -22.12
C ALA A 17 14.89 6.37 -22.13
N VAL A 18 14.28 6.47 -23.31
CA VAL A 18 12.85 6.22 -23.53
C VAL A 18 12.68 4.81 -24.07
N PHE A 19 12.13 3.92 -23.26
CA PHE A 19 11.85 2.54 -23.66
C PHE A 19 10.41 2.42 -24.17
N SER A 20 10.19 1.60 -25.20
CA SER A 20 8.83 1.24 -25.63
C SER A 20 8.14 0.43 -24.53
N SER A 21 6.83 0.62 -24.38
CA SER A 21 6.01 -0.10 -23.40
C SER A 21 5.90 -1.58 -23.77
N ASN A 22 6.86 -2.40 -23.35
CA ASN A 22 6.84 -3.85 -23.55
C ASN A 22 5.87 -4.50 -22.54
N TYR A 23 4.56 -4.34 -22.79
CA TYR A 23 3.50 -4.84 -21.91
C TYR A 23 3.60 -6.35 -21.65
N THR A 24 4.03 -7.13 -22.64
CA THR A 24 4.24 -8.58 -22.51
C THR A 24 5.34 -8.90 -21.50
N LEU A 25 6.44 -8.15 -21.51
CA LEU A 25 7.51 -8.30 -20.53
C LEU A 25 7.03 -7.93 -19.12
N TYR A 26 6.31 -6.81 -18.97
CA TYR A 26 5.77 -6.40 -17.66
C TYR A 26 4.77 -7.41 -17.10
N ALA A 27 3.88 -7.94 -17.94
CA ALA A 27 2.93 -8.97 -17.54
C ALA A 27 3.64 -10.27 -17.14
N SER A 28 4.65 -10.70 -17.91
CA SER A 28 5.45 -11.89 -17.58
C SER A 28 6.22 -11.73 -16.26
N MET A 29 6.82 -10.56 -16.02
CA MET A 29 7.52 -10.29 -14.77
C MET A 29 6.57 -10.18 -13.58
N SER A 30 5.40 -9.57 -13.76
CA SER A 30 4.34 -9.52 -12.75
C SER A 30 3.86 -10.91 -12.36
N ALA A 31 3.61 -11.79 -13.34
CA ALA A 31 3.22 -13.17 -13.09
C ALA A 31 4.30 -13.95 -12.32
N ARG A 32 5.58 -13.74 -12.64
CA ARG A 32 6.70 -14.35 -11.89
C ARG A 32 6.79 -13.82 -10.46
N PHE A 33 6.61 -12.51 -10.27
CA PHE A 33 6.60 -11.89 -8.95
C PHE A 33 5.47 -12.47 -8.09
N ALA A 34 4.25 -12.55 -8.64
CA ALA A 34 3.11 -13.17 -7.97
C ALA A 34 3.37 -14.63 -7.60
N ALA A 35 3.86 -15.44 -8.54
CA ALA A 35 4.16 -16.85 -8.29
C ALA A 35 5.18 -17.06 -7.15
N VAL A 36 6.19 -16.19 -7.02
CA VAL A 36 7.14 -16.26 -5.90
C VAL A 36 6.45 -15.94 -4.57
N VAL A 37 5.59 -14.91 -4.54
CA VAL A 37 4.88 -14.53 -3.31
C VAL A 37 3.88 -15.62 -2.90
N GLU A 38 3.15 -16.19 -3.86
CA GLU A 38 2.22 -17.31 -3.66
C GLU A 38 2.93 -18.59 -3.18
N SER A 39 4.20 -18.78 -3.51
CA SER A 39 4.99 -19.91 -2.98
C SER A 39 5.28 -19.79 -1.47
N LEU A 40 5.19 -18.57 -0.92
CA LEU A 40 5.50 -18.25 0.49
C LEU A 40 4.26 -18.01 1.36
N SER A 41 3.10 -17.77 0.76
CA SER A 41 1.83 -17.57 1.48
C SER A 41 0.65 -18.12 0.69
N SER A 42 -0.28 -18.73 1.41
CA SER A 42 -1.47 -19.38 0.82
C SER A 42 -2.59 -18.41 0.45
N ARG A 43 -2.56 -17.15 0.91
CA ARG A 43 -3.59 -16.15 0.62
C ARG A 43 -2.95 -14.85 0.14
N VAL A 44 -3.01 -14.66 -1.17
CA VAL A 44 -2.45 -13.51 -1.89
C VAL A 44 -3.54 -12.91 -2.77
N GLU A 45 -3.63 -11.59 -2.80
CA GLU A 45 -4.49 -10.81 -3.69
C GLU A 45 -3.62 -9.94 -4.58
N GLN A 46 -3.80 -10.04 -5.89
CA GLN A 46 -3.16 -9.13 -6.83
C GLN A 46 -3.94 -7.81 -6.92
N TYR A 47 -3.31 -6.71 -6.47
CA TYR A 47 -3.90 -5.38 -6.50
C TYR A 47 -3.56 -4.63 -7.80
N SER A 48 -2.31 -4.73 -8.26
CA SER A 48 -1.83 -4.18 -9.53
C SER A 48 -0.76 -5.08 -10.15
N ILE A 49 -0.14 -4.63 -11.24
CA ILE A 49 0.96 -5.34 -11.90
C ILE A 49 2.18 -5.48 -10.98
N ASP A 50 2.37 -4.55 -10.05
CA ASP A 50 3.55 -4.42 -9.20
C ASP A 50 3.22 -4.47 -7.69
N GLU A 51 1.97 -4.71 -7.32
CA GLU A 51 1.50 -4.70 -5.93
C GLU A 51 0.58 -5.89 -5.63
N LEU A 52 0.91 -6.60 -4.56
CA LEU A 52 0.17 -7.74 -4.03
C LEU A 52 -0.14 -7.47 -2.57
N PHE A 53 -1.32 -7.87 -2.12
CA PHE A 53 -1.61 -7.98 -0.70
C PHE A 53 -1.48 -9.44 -0.25
N VAL A 54 -0.88 -9.67 0.92
CA VAL A 54 -0.72 -11.00 1.51
C VAL A 54 -1.38 -11.05 2.87
N ASP A 55 -2.09 -12.14 3.14
CA ASP A 55 -2.55 -12.45 4.49
C ASP A 55 -1.41 -13.04 5.32
N CYS A 56 -1.07 -12.38 6.43
CA CYS A 56 -0.01 -12.84 7.31
C CYS A 56 -0.54 -13.41 8.64
N ARG A 57 -1.86 -13.63 8.77
CA ARG A 57 -2.45 -14.19 10.00
C ARG A 57 -1.84 -15.54 10.35
N GLY A 58 -1.49 -15.71 11.62
CA GLY A 58 -0.94 -16.98 12.13
C GLY A 58 0.52 -17.22 11.75
N MET A 59 1.09 -16.50 10.78
CA MET A 59 2.50 -16.62 10.41
C MET A 59 3.42 -16.22 11.58
N GLU A 60 2.96 -15.32 12.45
CA GLU A 60 3.69 -14.89 13.64
C GLU A 60 3.99 -16.03 14.63
N THR A 61 3.26 -17.15 14.55
CA THR A 61 3.52 -18.35 15.37
C THR A 61 4.74 -19.14 14.89
N ALA A 62 5.06 -19.05 13.59
CA ALA A 62 6.17 -19.75 12.97
C ALA A 62 7.39 -18.84 12.75
N MET A 63 7.16 -17.55 12.47
CA MET A 63 8.22 -16.61 12.13
C MET A 63 7.84 -15.16 12.48
N ASN A 64 8.82 -14.38 12.91
CA ASN A 64 8.67 -12.94 13.03
C ASN A 64 8.32 -12.29 11.66
N LEU A 65 7.32 -11.39 11.63
CA LEU A 65 6.81 -10.79 10.39
C LEU A 65 7.83 -9.91 9.64
N GLU A 66 8.77 -9.27 10.35
CA GLU A 66 9.88 -8.54 9.73
C GLU A 66 10.86 -9.50 9.05
N ALA A 67 11.17 -10.62 9.72
CA ALA A 67 11.99 -11.69 9.15
C ALA A 67 11.34 -12.31 7.90
N PHE A 68 10.02 -12.53 7.95
CA PHE A 68 9.24 -12.97 6.79
C PHE A 68 9.30 -11.97 5.65
N GLY A 69 9.11 -10.67 5.92
CA GLY A 69 9.24 -9.63 4.90
C GLY A 69 10.63 -9.61 4.24
N HIS A 70 11.69 -9.81 5.02
CA HIS A 70 13.04 -9.93 4.47
C HIS A 70 13.24 -11.22 3.67
N GLN A 71 12.64 -12.34 4.07
CA GLN A 71 12.65 -13.58 3.30
C GLN A 71 11.96 -13.40 1.95
N LEU A 72 10.75 -12.85 1.95
CA LEU A 72 9.99 -12.58 0.73
C LEU A 72 10.80 -11.75 -0.25
N ARG A 73 11.42 -10.66 0.21
CA ARG A 73 12.25 -9.80 -0.64
C ARG A 73 13.45 -10.54 -1.22
N ARG A 74 14.12 -11.39 -0.43
CA ARG A 74 15.25 -12.19 -0.92
C ARG A 74 14.81 -13.18 -1.99
N GLU A 75 13.70 -13.89 -1.78
CA GLU A 75 13.20 -14.84 -2.77
C GLU A 75 12.74 -14.15 -4.05
N VAL A 76 12.02 -13.02 -3.93
CA VAL A 76 11.68 -12.19 -5.08
C VAL A 76 12.93 -11.77 -5.85
N GLN A 77 13.94 -11.24 -5.17
CA GLN A 77 15.16 -10.78 -5.82
C GLN A 77 15.91 -11.95 -6.48
N ARG A 78 16.01 -13.10 -5.81
CA ARG A 78 16.66 -14.30 -6.33
C ARG A 78 15.97 -14.83 -7.59
N HIS A 79 14.64 -14.85 -7.58
CA HIS A 79 13.86 -15.47 -8.65
C HIS A 79 13.47 -14.51 -9.77
N THR A 80 13.49 -13.19 -9.57
CA THR A 80 13.02 -12.21 -10.56
C THR A 80 14.03 -11.10 -10.86
N THR A 81 15.10 -10.96 -10.06
CA THR A 81 16.04 -9.82 -10.05
C THR A 81 15.41 -8.48 -9.64
N LEU A 82 14.11 -8.45 -9.33
CA LEU A 82 13.41 -7.26 -8.88
C LEU A 82 13.63 -7.01 -7.39
N THR A 83 13.66 -5.73 -7.01
CA THR A 83 13.60 -5.30 -5.62
C THR A 83 12.19 -4.80 -5.30
N CYS A 84 11.63 -5.22 -4.18
CA CYS A 84 10.37 -4.69 -3.66
C CYS A 84 10.56 -4.07 -2.27
N GLY A 85 9.57 -3.30 -1.82
CA GLY A 85 9.39 -2.93 -0.41
C GLY A 85 8.30 -3.82 0.20
N VAL A 86 8.34 -4.01 1.52
CA VAL A 86 7.32 -4.80 2.23
C VAL A 86 6.84 -4.01 3.44
N GLY A 87 5.53 -3.76 3.50
CA GLY A 87 4.85 -3.21 4.66
C GLY A 87 3.89 -4.22 5.27
N VAL A 88 3.91 -4.39 6.59
CA VAL A 88 3.01 -5.33 7.31
C VAL A 88 2.28 -4.61 8.43
N SER A 89 0.95 -4.68 8.45
CA SER A 89 0.14 -4.16 9.54
C SER A 89 -1.26 -4.79 9.63
N PHE A 90 -2.16 -4.17 10.37
CA PHE A 90 -3.51 -4.71 10.66
C PHE A 90 -4.48 -4.60 9.48
N THR A 91 -4.35 -3.58 8.66
CA THR A 91 -5.29 -3.27 7.58
C THR A 91 -4.54 -2.98 6.29
N LYS A 92 -5.19 -3.07 5.12
CA LYS A 92 -4.54 -2.75 3.83
C LYS A 92 -3.97 -1.34 3.82
N THR A 93 -4.71 -0.38 4.40
CA THR A 93 -4.28 1.01 4.47
C THR A 93 -3.02 1.17 5.32
N LEU A 94 -2.97 0.53 6.49
CA LEU A 94 -1.80 0.59 7.37
C LEU A 94 -0.61 -0.18 6.79
N ALA A 95 -0.86 -1.30 6.10
CA ALA A 95 0.17 -2.06 5.39
C ALA A 95 0.83 -1.19 4.31
N LYS A 96 0.02 -0.50 3.48
CA LYS A 96 0.51 0.45 2.49
C LYS A 96 1.31 1.59 3.09
N LEU A 97 0.86 2.12 4.22
CA LEU A 97 1.59 3.16 4.94
C LEU A 97 2.95 2.66 5.44
N CYS A 98 3.01 1.42 5.95
CA CYS A 98 4.27 0.78 6.31
C CYS A 98 5.16 0.53 5.08
N ASN A 99 4.60 0.11 3.95
CA ASN A 99 5.34 -0.12 2.71
C ASN A 99 5.94 1.19 2.16
N HIS A 100 5.19 2.30 2.24
CA HIS A 100 5.73 3.62 1.96
C HIS A 100 6.95 3.90 2.85
N ALA A 101 6.83 3.73 4.17
CA ALA A 101 7.94 3.93 5.10
C ALA A 101 9.16 3.04 4.80
N ALA A 102 8.91 1.78 4.41
CA ALA A 102 9.94 0.82 4.01
C ALA A 102 10.73 1.27 2.77
N LYS A 103 10.05 1.91 1.82
CA LYS A 103 10.65 2.45 0.59
C LYS A 103 11.34 3.80 0.83
N THR A 104 10.82 4.60 1.77
CA THR A 104 11.29 5.97 2.03
C THR A 104 12.53 6.01 2.91
N TRP A 105 12.66 5.12 3.91
CA TRP A 105 13.75 5.18 4.88
C TRP A 105 14.73 4.01 4.71
N PRO A 106 15.97 4.25 4.23
CA PRO A 106 16.97 3.20 4.03
C PRO A 106 17.30 2.38 5.29
N ALA A 107 17.16 2.98 6.48
CA ALA A 107 17.39 2.32 7.77
C ALA A 107 16.44 1.13 8.01
N THR A 108 15.26 1.13 7.40
CA THR A 108 14.30 0.01 7.44
C THR A 108 14.75 -1.18 6.60
N ARG A 109 15.80 -0.99 5.79
CA ARG A 109 16.30 -1.98 4.84
C ARG A 109 15.17 -2.55 3.97
N GLY A 110 14.15 -1.76 3.62
CA GLY A 110 13.06 -2.15 2.73
C GLY A 110 11.96 -3.01 3.36
N VAL A 111 11.91 -3.14 4.69
CA VAL A 111 10.81 -3.81 5.40
C VAL A 111 10.37 -2.98 6.59
N VAL A 112 9.06 -2.77 6.74
CA VAL A 112 8.46 -2.20 7.95
C VAL A 112 7.29 -3.08 8.36
N ALA A 113 7.44 -3.83 9.45
CA ALA A 113 6.37 -4.63 10.03
C ALA A 113 5.96 -4.02 11.38
N LEU A 114 4.76 -3.42 11.43
CA LEU A 114 4.23 -2.78 12.64
C LEU A 114 2.88 -3.38 13.03
N THR A 115 2.92 -4.17 14.11
CA THR A 115 1.76 -4.75 14.81
C THR A 115 1.64 -4.26 16.25
N ASP A 116 2.41 -3.22 16.62
CA ASP A 116 2.30 -2.50 17.89
C ASP A 116 1.67 -1.13 17.63
N GLU A 117 0.51 -0.86 18.24
CA GLU A 117 -0.25 0.38 18.02
C GLU A 117 0.56 1.64 18.38
N ARG A 118 1.38 1.56 19.43
CA ARG A 118 2.20 2.70 19.85
C ARG A 118 3.26 3.06 18.82
N ARG A 119 3.94 2.07 18.23
CA ARG A 119 4.88 2.29 17.11
C ARG A 119 4.15 2.78 15.86
N LEU A 120 2.94 2.28 15.61
CA LEU A 120 2.12 2.74 14.49
C LEU A 120 1.73 4.21 14.63
N HIS A 121 1.32 4.65 15.82
CA HIS A 121 1.03 6.06 16.10
C HIS A 121 2.27 6.94 15.89
N LYS A 122 3.46 6.48 16.31
CA LYS A 122 4.72 7.19 16.04
C LYS A 122 4.99 7.33 14.55
N LEU A 123 4.77 6.27 13.77
CA LEU A 123 4.89 6.32 12.32
C LEU A 123 3.90 7.33 11.71
N MET A 124 2.63 7.25 12.10
CA MET A 124 1.58 8.13 11.58
C MET A 124 1.78 9.60 11.96
N ALA A 125 2.46 9.88 13.09
CA ALA A 125 2.76 11.24 13.52
C ALA A 125 3.79 11.95 12.64
N ILE A 126 4.66 11.20 11.95
CA ILE A 126 5.73 11.75 11.11
C ILE A 126 5.45 11.65 9.62
N LEU A 127 4.46 10.84 9.21
CA LEU A 127 4.05 10.73 7.81
C LEU A 127 2.97 11.75 7.46
N PRO A 128 3.09 12.47 6.33
CA PRO A 128 2.05 13.35 5.84
C PRO A 128 0.74 12.58 5.55
N ALA A 129 -0.40 13.24 5.75
CA ALA A 129 -1.71 12.70 5.38
C ALA A 129 -1.81 12.40 3.87
N ALA A 130 -1.05 13.13 3.05
CA ALA A 130 -0.94 12.92 1.60
C ALA A 130 -0.39 11.55 1.20
N GLU A 131 0.37 10.88 2.09
CA GLU A 131 0.92 9.54 1.83
C GLU A 131 -0.05 8.41 2.22
N VAL A 132 -1.19 8.75 2.82
CA VAL A 132 -2.23 7.76 3.14
C VAL A 132 -2.92 7.33 1.85
N TRP A 133 -3.07 6.01 1.69
CA TRP A 133 -3.75 5.42 0.53
C TRP A 133 -5.15 6.01 0.33
N GLY A 134 -5.44 6.49 -0.88
CA GLY A 134 -6.70 7.16 -1.20
C GLY A 134 -6.71 8.68 -1.00
N VAL A 135 -5.67 9.27 -0.40
CA VAL A 135 -5.53 10.73 -0.25
C VAL A 135 -4.79 11.33 -1.44
N GLY A 136 -5.53 11.66 -2.50
CA GLY A 136 -4.97 12.35 -3.67
C GLY A 136 -4.71 13.85 -3.45
N ARG A 137 -4.00 14.50 -4.39
CA ARG A 137 -3.61 15.93 -4.33
C ARG A 137 -4.74 16.89 -3.93
N ARG A 138 -5.94 16.72 -4.47
CA ARG A 138 -7.10 17.57 -4.16
C ARG A 138 -7.62 17.37 -2.72
N ILE A 139 -7.62 16.12 -2.25
CA ILE A 139 -8.05 15.77 -0.90
C ILE A 139 -7.02 16.30 0.09
N SER A 140 -5.73 16.05 -0.16
CA SER A 140 -4.62 16.56 0.66
C SER A 140 -4.68 18.08 0.82
N ALA A 141 -4.83 18.85 -0.27
CA ALA A 141 -4.93 20.29 -0.20
C ALA A 141 -6.11 20.76 0.68
N ARG A 142 -7.24 20.06 0.63
CA ARG A 142 -8.41 20.39 1.46
C ARG A 142 -8.18 20.00 2.92
N LEU A 143 -7.62 18.82 3.20
CA LEU A 143 -7.27 18.39 4.57
C LEU A 143 -6.31 19.39 5.24
N GLU A 144 -5.33 19.90 4.49
CA GLU A 144 -4.39 20.92 4.96
C GLU A 144 -5.08 22.21 5.40
N THR A 145 -6.07 22.69 4.65
CA THR A 145 -6.86 23.89 5.04
C THR A 145 -7.63 23.70 6.34
N MET A 146 -7.76 22.46 6.81
CA MET A 146 -8.50 22.07 8.01
C MET A 146 -7.56 21.66 9.15
N GLY A 147 -6.24 21.87 8.98
CA GLY A 147 -5.23 21.52 9.96
C GLY A 147 -4.89 20.03 10.03
N ILE A 148 -5.41 19.20 9.12
CA ILE A 148 -5.12 17.76 9.06
C ILE A 148 -3.89 17.55 8.17
N ARG A 149 -2.71 17.43 8.79
CA ARG A 149 -1.42 17.41 8.09
C ARG A 149 -0.77 16.04 8.07
N THR A 150 -0.89 15.29 9.16
CA THR A 150 -0.26 13.98 9.33
C THR A 150 -1.27 12.85 9.19
N ALA A 151 -0.80 11.64 8.92
CA ALA A 151 -1.64 10.44 8.94
C ALA A 151 -2.31 10.27 10.32
N LEU A 152 -1.64 10.68 11.40
CA LEU A 152 -2.21 10.64 12.75
C LEU A 152 -3.34 11.66 12.93
N ASP A 153 -3.22 12.86 12.37
CA ASP A 153 -4.30 13.84 12.38
C ASP A 153 -5.52 13.30 11.62
N LEU A 154 -5.30 12.68 10.46
CA LEU A 154 -6.35 12.09 9.65
C LEU A 154 -7.04 10.93 10.38
N MET A 155 -6.27 10.06 11.03
CA MET A 155 -6.81 8.99 11.88
C MET A 155 -7.71 9.55 13.00
N ARG A 156 -7.36 10.70 13.58
CA ARG A 156 -8.11 11.35 14.67
C ARG A 156 -9.33 12.15 14.21
N ALA A 157 -9.46 12.44 12.92
CA ALA A 157 -10.58 13.21 12.38
C ALA A 157 -11.93 12.49 12.61
N ASP A 158 -13.00 13.25 12.85
CA ASP A 158 -14.34 12.67 13.02
C ASP A 158 -14.82 12.01 11.71
N THR A 159 -15.20 10.74 11.77
CA THR A 159 -15.54 9.94 10.58
C THR A 159 -16.84 10.40 9.93
N ARG A 160 -17.83 10.88 10.71
CA ARG A 160 -19.07 11.43 10.17
C ARG A 160 -18.79 12.71 9.38
N PHE A 161 -17.94 13.56 9.92
CA PHE A 161 -17.49 14.77 9.26
C PHE A 161 -16.72 14.45 7.96
N ILE A 162 -15.78 13.49 7.98
CA ILE A 162 -15.05 13.05 6.78
C ILE A 162 -16.00 12.52 5.72
N ARG A 163 -16.98 11.69 6.10
CA ARG A 163 -18.00 11.16 5.19
C ARG A 163 -18.82 12.26 4.53
N SER A 164 -19.32 13.21 5.32
CA SER A 164 -20.17 14.31 4.82
C SER A 164 -19.43 15.31 3.94
N ASN A 165 -18.13 15.52 4.18
CA ASN A 165 -17.35 16.52 3.46
C ASN A 165 -16.54 15.95 2.30
N PHE A 166 -16.20 14.66 2.32
CA PHE A 166 -15.34 14.03 1.32
C PHE A 166 -16.05 12.86 0.65
N SER A 167 -15.79 11.63 1.07
CA SER A 167 -16.33 10.43 0.47
C SER A 167 -16.39 9.29 1.48
N VAL A 168 -17.25 8.31 1.18
CA VAL A 168 -17.34 7.04 1.94
C VAL A 168 -16.00 6.30 1.91
N THR A 169 -15.27 6.34 0.79
CA THR A 169 -13.95 5.69 0.68
C THR A 169 -12.91 6.32 1.61
N LEU A 170 -12.89 7.66 1.74
CA LEU A 170 -11.97 8.32 2.66
C LEU A 170 -12.36 8.05 4.12
N GLU A 171 -13.65 7.98 4.43
CA GLU A 171 -14.12 7.57 5.76
C GLU A 171 -13.68 6.14 6.10
N ARG A 172 -13.82 5.18 5.17
CA ARG A 172 -13.28 3.81 5.32
C ARG A 172 -11.77 3.80 5.53
N THR A 173 -11.04 4.68 4.84
CA THR A 173 -9.58 4.85 5.01
C THR A 173 -9.25 5.32 6.43
N VAL A 174 -9.99 6.30 6.97
CA VAL A 174 -9.81 6.77 8.35
C VAL A 174 -10.06 5.65 9.36
N ARG A 175 -11.08 4.82 9.14
CA ARG A 175 -11.38 3.65 9.97
C ARG A 175 -10.29 2.59 9.89
N GLU A 176 -9.74 2.35 8.70
CA GLU A 176 -8.60 1.45 8.52
C GLU A 176 -7.34 1.92 9.25
N LEU A 177 -7.08 3.25 9.32
CA LEU A 177 -6.00 3.80 10.13
C LEU A 177 -6.19 3.54 11.63
N ARG A 178 -7.44 3.35 12.08
CA ARG A 178 -7.79 2.95 13.46
C ARG A 178 -7.76 1.44 13.68
N GLY A 179 -7.34 0.66 12.67
CA GLY A 179 -7.31 -0.80 12.74
C GLY A 179 -8.65 -1.47 12.42
N GLU A 180 -9.67 -0.73 12.01
CA GLU A 180 -10.94 -1.31 11.57
C GLU A 180 -10.85 -1.75 10.12
N ILE A 181 -11.00 -3.05 9.86
CA ILE A 181 -10.94 -3.56 8.49
C ILE A 181 -12.18 -3.13 7.74
N CYS A 182 -11.95 -2.26 6.78
CA CYS A 182 -12.93 -1.81 5.83
C CYS A 182 -12.67 -2.45 4.47
N PHE A 183 -11.42 -2.69 4.05
CA PHE A 183 -11.11 -3.27 2.74
C PHE A 183 -10.66 -4.73 2.89
N GLY A 184 -11.58 -5.69 2.65
CA GLY A 184 -11.26 -7.11 2.71
C GLY A 184 -10.20 -7.52 1.67
N LEU A 185 -9.43 -8.59 1.93
CA LEU A 185 -8.44 -9.14 0.98
C LEU A 185 -9.04 -9.55 -0.37
N ASP A 186 -10.34 -9.79 -0.44
CA ASP A 186 -11.03 -10.09 -1.71
C ASP A 186 -11.76 -8.85 -2.27
N GLU A 187 -11.75 -7.74 -1.53
CA GLU A 187 -12.33 -6.47 -1.96
C GLU A 187 -11.27 -5.58 -2.60
N ASN A 188 -11.36 -5.48 -3.93
CA ASN A 188 -10.66 -4.45 -4.67
C ASN A 188 -11.52 -3.17 -4.64
N PRO A 189 -11.02 -2.00 -4.17
CA PRO A 189 -11.75 -0.75 -4.35
C PRO A 189 -11.95 -0.53 -5.84
N ALA A 190 -13.20 -0.63 -6.27
CA ALA A 190 -13.62 -0.78 -7.66
C ALA A 190 -12.69 -0.08 -8.69
N THR A 191 -11.80 -0.86 -9.29
CA THR A 191 -11.52 -0.70 -10.72
C THR A 191 -12.87 -0.94 -11.39
N LYS A 192 -13.42 0.04 -12.11
CA LYS A 192 -14.74 -0.02 -12.77
C LYS A 192 -15.00 -1.41 -13.36
N GLN A 193 -15.71 -2.27 -12.63
CA GLN A 193 -16.58 -3.34 -13.10
C GLN A 193 -17.59 -3.61 -11.99
N GLN A 194 -18.86 -3.55 -12.38
CA GLN A 194 -20.00 -3.89 -11.54
C GLN A 194 -19.92 -5.39 -11.18
N ILE A 195 -20.25 -5.73 -9.93
CA ILE A 195 -21.23 -6.74 -9.48
C ILE A 195 -20.99 -6.96 -7.98
N GLY A 196 -22.08 -7.01 -7.22
CA GLY A 196 -22.08 -6.92 -5.76
C GLY A 196 -21.99 -8.26 -5.00
N GLY A 197 -22.01 -8.13 -3.68
CA GLY A 197 -22.17 -9.23 -2.72
C GLY A 197 -21.55 -8.87 -1.37
N THR A 198 -22.37 -8.51 -0.40
CA THR A 198 -21.97 -8.26 1.01
C THR A 198 -21.72 -9.58 1.75
N ALA A 199 -20.63 -9.66 2.52
CA ALA A 199 -20.45 -10.65 3.59
C ALA A 199 -19.63 -10.08 4.76
N GLU A 200 -20.03 -10.41 5.99
CA GLU A 200 -19.54 -9.85 7.26
C GLU A 200 -18.34 -10.60 7.88
N PHE A 201 -17.42 -9.79 8.42
CA PHE A 201 -16.60 -9.86 9.64
C PHE A 201 -15.77 -11.09 10.05
N GLY A 202 -14.45 -10.85 10.09
CA GLY A 202 -13.46 -11.48 10.99
C GLY A 202 -12.16 -10.64 11.01
N LYS A 203 -11.49 -10.49 12.17
CA LYS A 203 -10.27 -9.67 12.31
C LYS A 203 -9.11 -10.22 11.45
N ASN A 204 -8.73 -9.47 10.41
CA ASN A 204 -7.64 -9.73 9.46
C ASN A 204 -6.36 -8.92 9.78
N ARG A 205 -5.23 -9.36 9.22
CA ARG A 205 -3.96 -8.61 9.13
C ARG A 205 -3.49 -8.68 7.68
N THR A 206 -2.80 -7.66 7.18
CA THR A 206 -2.50 -7.52 5.75
C THR A 206 -1.07 -7.01 5.51
N LEU A 207 -0.43 -7.50 4.46
CA LEU A 207 0.90 -7.10 3.96
C LEU A 207 0.76 -6.51 2.55
N SER A 208 1.54 -5.50 2.20
CA SER A 208 1.60 -4.86 0.85
C SER A 208 3.03 -4.56 0.40
#